data_AF-A0A9E4ERB5-F1
#
_entry.id   AF-A0A9E4ERB5-F1
#
_cell.length_a   1.000
_cell.length_b   1.000
_cell.length_c   1.000
_cell.angle_alpha   90.00
_cell.angle_beta   90.00
_cell.angle_gamma   90.00
#
_symmetry.space_group_name_H-M   'P 1'
#
loop_
_entity.id
_entity.type
_entity.pdbx_description
1 polymer ?
#
loop_
_entity_poly.entity_id
_entity_poly.type
_entity_poly.pdbx_seq_one_letter_code
_entity_poly.pdbx_strand_id
1 'polypeptide(L)'
;MSNSKSLKSLLAVVAFLLIANLVRPLWSPGTAHAQSEDAAPSAAITGSGHSAWILKDGNVYYVTYEKQYESIRVYGPEELPEE
;
A
#
# COMPACT_ATOMS: atom_id res chain seq x y z
N MET A 1 -22.06 -25.74 42.22
CA MET A 1 -22.82 -24.92 41.24
C MET A 1 -21.93 -23.85 40.58
N SER A 2 -20.71 -24.21 40.13
CA SER A 2 -19.72 -23.27 39.57
C SER A 2 -19.33 -23.61 38.13
N ASN A 3 -19.25 -24.91 37.79
CA ASN A 3 -18.69 -25.37 36.52
C ASN A 3 -19.45 -24.91 35.26
N SER A 4 -20.78 -24.77 35.33
CA SER A 4 -21.56 -24.32 34.15
C SER A 4 -21.36 -22.84 33.84
N LYS A 5 -21.05 -22.00 34.84
CA LYS A 5 -20.75 -20.58 34.64
C LYS A 5 -19.34 -20.40 34.07
N SER A 6 -18.37 -21.16 34.60
CA SER A 6 -17.00 -21.14 34.09
C SER A 6 -16.89 -21.71 32.67
N LEU A 7 -17.63 -22.77 32.34
CA LEU A 7 -17.66 -23.33 30.99
C LEU A 7 -18.28 -22.35 29.98
N LYS A 8 -19.37 -21.66 30.35
CA LYS A 8 -19.98 -20.63 29.50
C LYS A 8 -19.06 -19.43 29.29
N SER A 9 -18.34 -19.01 30.34
CA SER A 9 -17.36 -17.93 30.25
C SER A 9 -16.18 -18.32 29.36
N LEU A 10 -15.65 -19.54 29.51
CA LEU A 10 -14.58 -20.05 28.65
C LEU A 10 -15.03 -20.15 27.19
N LEU A 11 -16.25 -20.64 26.95
CA LEU A 11 -16.81 -20.73 25.60
C LEU A 11 -16.98 -19.34 24.97
N ALA A 12 -17.41 -18.34 25.74
CA ALA A 12 -17.52 -16.96 25.26
C ALA A 12 -16.16 -16.37 24.88
N VAL A 13 -15.12 -16.63 25.69
CA VAL A 13 -13.74 -16.20 25.39
C VAL A 13 -13.21 -16.89 24.14
N VAL A 14 -13.42 -18.20 24.00
CA VAL A 14 -12.99 -18.96 22.81
C VAL A 14 -13.72 -18.47 21.56
N ALA A 15 -15.03 -18.20 21.64
CA ALA A 15 -15.79 -17.64 20.53
C ALA A 15 -15.28 -16.26 20.12
N PHE A 16 -14.95 -15.39 21.08
CA PHE A 16 -14.37 -14.09 20.80
C PHE A 16 -12.99 -14.19 20.14
N LEU A 17 -12.14 -15.12 20.60
CA LEU A 17 -10.83 -15.38 20.00
C LEU A 17 -10.94 -15.95 18.58
N LEU A 18 -11.92 -16.81 18.32
CA LEU A 18 -12.20 -17.34 16.98
C LEU A 18 -12.60 -16.22 16.01
N ILE A 19 -13.48 -15.31 16.42
CA ILE A 19 -13.87 -14.15 15.62
C ILE A 19 -12.65 -13.26 15.36
N ALA A 20 -11.85 -12.97 16.40
CA ALA A 20 -10.62 -12.19 16.24
C ALA A 20 -9.60 -12.86 15.30
N ASN A 21 -9.53 -14.19 15.27
CA ASN A 21 -8.66 -14.92 14.36
C ASN A 21 -9.22 -14.99 12.92
N LEU A 22 -10.54 -14.97 12.75
CA LEU A 22 -11.21 -14.99 11.44
C LEU A 22 -11.04 -13.67 10.67
N VAL A 23 -10.77 -12.55 11.36
CA VAL A 23 -10.51 -11.23 10.75
C VAL A 23 -9.02 -11.04 10.41
N ARG A 24 -8.11 -11.89 10.95
CA ARG A 24 -6.67 -11.79 10.64
C ARG A 24 -6.31 -11.92 9.15
N PRO A 25 -6.94 -12.76 8.31
CA PRO A 25 -6.58 -12.84 6.89
C PRO A 25 -7.03 -11.62 6.08
N LEU A 26 -7.81 -10.68 6.67
CA LEU A 26 -8.15 -9.42 6.03
C LEU A 26 -7.10 -8.32 6.28
N TRP A 27 -6.24 -8.50 7.30
CA TRP A 27 -5.32 -7.46 7.78
C TRP A 27 -3.84 -7.85 7.71
N SER A 28 -3.49 -9.07 7.30
CA SER A 28 -2.20 -9.26 6.64
C SER A 28 -2.36 -8.72 5.23
N PRO A 29 -1.84 -7.54 4.87
CA PRO A 29 -1.62 -7.27 3.46
C PRO A 29 -0.77 -8.44 2.97
N GLY A 30 -1.34 -9.28 2.09
CA GLY A 30 -0.50 -10.17 1.31
C GLY A 30 0.56 -9.27 0.70
N THR A 31 1.83 -9.53 0.98
CA THR A 31 2.89 -8.84 0.28
C THR A 31 2.65 -9.15 -1.19
N ALA A 32 2.16 -8.15 -1.93
CA ALA A 32 2.11 -8.20 -3.36
C ALA A 32 3.57 -8.13 -3.82
N HIS A 33 4.28 -9.25 -3.72
CA HIS A 33 5.44 -9.45 -4.55
C HIS A 33 4.90 -9.42 -5.98
N ALA A 34 5.27 -8.38 -6.72
CA ALA A 34 5.04 -8.34 -8.15
C ALA A 34 5.82 -9.50 -8.78
N GLN A 35 5.20 -10.68 -8.80
CA GLN A 35 5.59 -11.73 -9.72
C GLN A 35 4.95 -11.34 -11.05
N SER A 36 5.61 -10.47 -11.81
CA SER A 36 5.30 -10.33 -13.22
C SER A 36 6.48 -10.87 -14.01
N GLU A 37 6.23 -12.01 -14.64
CA GLU A 37 7.07 -12.72 -15.60
C GLU A 37 7.13 -12.00 -16.95
N ASP A 38 6.89 -10.69 -16.97
CA ASP A 38 7.07 -9.79 -18.10
C ASP A 38 7.85 -8.59 -17.57
N ALA A 39 8.97 -8.26 -18.21
CA ALA A 39 9.77 -7.08 -17.90
C ALA A 39 8.96 -5.81 -18.22
N ALA A 40 8.12 -5.39 -17.27
CA ALA A 40 7.48 -4.09 -17.31
C ALA A 40 8.56 -3.01 -17.45
N PRO A 41 8.34 -1.96 -18.27
CA PRO A 41 9.31 -0.87 -18.39
C PRO A 41 9.64 -0.36 -16.99
N SER A 42 10.94 -0.33 -16.67
CA SER A 42 11.45 0.03 -15.35
C SER A 42 11.00 1.46 -15.02
N ALA A 43 9.94 1.56 -14.22
CA ALA A 43 9.44 2.82 -13.73
C ALA A 43 9.78 2.92 -12.24
N ALA A 44 10.46 3.99 -11.86
CA ALA A 44 10.75 4.30 -10.46
C ALA A 44 10.02 5.58 -10.07
N ILE A 45 9.37 5.56 -8.90
CA ILE A 45 8.64 6.71 -8.37
C ILE A 45 9.15 6.99 -6.96
N THR A 46 9.46 8.25 -6.68
CA THR A 46 9.80 8.73 -5.33
C THR A 46 9.07 10.03 -5.06
N GLY A 47 8.63 10.29 -3.84
CA GLY A 47 7.85 11.50 -3.56
C GLY A 47 7.73 11.85 -2.10
N SER A 48 7.34 13.10 -1.86
CA SER A 48 7.13 13.69 -0.55
C SER A 48 5.79 14.40 -0.51
N GLY A 49 4.74 13.69 -0.08
CA GLY A 49 3.39 14.21 0.24
C GLY A 49 2.67 14.97 -0.89
N HIS A 50 3.18 16.14 -1.23
CA HIS A 50 2.65 17.10 -2.19
C HIS A 50 3.32 17.04 -3.58
N SER A 51 4.42 16.30 -3.72
CA SER A 51 5.13 16.14 -4.99
C SER A 51 5.78 14.77 -5.15
N ALA A 52 6.03 14.36 -6.39
CA ALA A 52 6.70 13.13 -6.74
C ALA A 52 7.56 13.31 -8.01
N TRP A 53 8.64 12.54 -8.08
CA TRP A 53 9.48 12.34 -9.26
C TRP A 53 9.19 10.97 -9.84
N ILE A 54 9.07 10.90 -11.17
CA ILE A 54 8.84 9.65 -11.91
C ILE A 54 9.97 9.51 -12.91
N LEU A 55 10.72 8.41 -12.82
CA LEU A 55 11.64 7.96 -13.85
C LEU A 55 10.94 6.90 -14.68
N LYS A 56 10.81 7.14 -15.99
CA LYS A 56 10.21 6.21 -16.93
C LYS A 56 10.89 6.33 -18.28
N ASP A 57 11.32 5.20 -18.85
CA ASP A 57 11.90 5.13 -20.20
C ASP A 57 13.05 6.14 -20.43
N GLY A 58 13.93 6.31 -19.43
CA GLY A 58 15.05 7.26 -19.49
C GLY A 58 14.68 8.74 -19.29
N ASN A 59 13.41 9.03 -19.05
CA ASN A 59 12.88 10.38 -18.85
C ASN A 59 12.47 10.61 -17.40
N VAL A 60 12.72 11.83 -16.91
CA VAL A 60 12.29 12.30 -15.60
C VAL A 60 11.07 13.20 -15.74
N TYR A 61 10.08 12.97 -14.89
CA TYR A 61 8.89 13.80 -14.74
C TYR A 61 8.77 14.27 -13.29
N TYR A 62 8.37 15.53 -13.11
CA TYR A 62 8.00 16.07 -11.81
C TYR A 62 6.49 16.25 -11.72
N VAL A 63 5.88 15.68 -10.69
CA VAL A 63 4.45 15.76 -10.44
C VAL A 63 4.23 16.51 -9.13
N THR A 64 3.35 17.50 -9.13
CA THR A 64 2.98 18.21 -7.89
C THR A 64 1.52 18.65 -7.94
N TYR A 65 0.91 18.80 -6.76
CA TYR A 65 -0.45 19.35 -6.66
C TYR A 65 -0.38 20.87 -6.52
N GLU A 66 -0.92 21.63 -7.45
CA GLU A 66 -0.92 23.09 -7.31
C GLU A 66 -2.20 23.59 -6.64
N LYS A 67 -2.07 24.11 -5.42
CA LYS A 67 -3.20 24.66 -4.67
C LYS A 67 -3.90 25.83 -5.39
N GLN A 68 -3.16 26.59 -6.19
CA GLN A 68 -3.71 27.73 -6.94
C GLN A 68 -4.75 27.31 -7.99
N TYR A 69 -4.62 26.10 -8.54
CA TYR A 69 -5.50 25.57 -9.58
C TYR A 69 -6.28 24.34 -9.12
N GLU A 70 -6.11 23.97 -7.85
CA GLU A 70 -6.63 22.74 -7.23
C GLU A 70 -6.40 21.47 -8.07
N SER A 71 -5.28 21.44 -8.81
CA SER A 71 -5.03 20.43 -9.85
C SER A 71 -3.62 19.86 -9.78
N ILE A 72 -3.48 18.60 -10.21
CA ILE A 72 -2.17 17.98 -10.41
C ILE A 72 -1.52 18.57 -11.66
N ARG A 73 -0.26 19.01 -11.54
CA ARG A 73 0.60 19.38 -12.65
C ARG A 73 1.70 18.35 -12.84
N VAL A 74 2.05 18.15 -14.10
CA VAL A 74 3.16 17.29 -14.52
C VAL A 74 4.10 18.15 -15.36
N TYR A 75 5.37 18.13 -15.00
CA TYR A 75 6.46 18.84 -15.65
C TYR A 75 7.44 17.81 -16.25
N GLY A 76 8.04 18.13 -17.40
CA GLY A 76 8.87 17.22 -18.20
C GLY A 76 8.24 16.87 -19.56
N PRO A 77 8.78 15.91 -20.31
CA PRO A 77 9.93 15.08 -19.95
C PRO A 77 11.26 15.84 -19.97
N GLU A 78 12.13 15.53 -19.03
CA GLU A 78 13.55 15.87 -19.09
C GLU A 78 14.36 14.59 -19.28
N GLU A 79 15.23 14.56 -20.28
CA GLU A 79 16.12 13.43 -20.56
C GLU A 79 17.25 13.38 -19.53
N LEU A 80 17.56 12.18 -19.02
CA LEU A 80 18.74 12.01 -18.19
C LEU A 80 20.01 12.14 -19.04
N PRO A 81 21.07 12.79 -18.53
CA PRO A 81 22.35 12.82 -19.24
C PRO A 81 22.90 11.40 -19.41
N GLU A 82 23.42 11.11 -20.60
CA GLU A 82 24.22 9.90 -20.84
C GLU A 82 25.58 10.09 -20.13
N GLU A 83 25.96 9.15 -19.25
CA GLU A 83 27.27 9.13 -18.58
C GLU A 83 28.43 8.89 -19.54
#